data_AF-A0A167Y2A6-F1
#
_entry.id   AF-A0A167Y2A6-F1
#
_cell.length_a   1.000
_cell.length_b   1.000
_cell.length_c   1.000
_cell.angle_alpha   90.00
_cell.angle_beta   90.00
_cell.angle_gamma   90.00
#
_symmetry.space_group_name_H-M   'P 1'
#
loop_
_entity.id
_entity.type
_entity.pdbx_description
1 polymer ?
#
loop_
_entity_poly.entity_id
_entity_poly.type
_entity_poly.pdbx_seq_one_letter_code
_entity_poly.pdbx_strand_id
1 'polypeptide(L)'
;MPSAIPGPSFRLPLRKAFSNFRTFAASQPAAASRVPPESTSYIRLPTPLQSDEAQPPIVRGHLPVPREIFPRSEGDRKVQPAYFRKTAPRSPKSREDTSEARKWKAMMADKRRSNLQDGLNALWARRRRSDKMRNARVHGKFLQHNELGAAPEKESDRLTRPTILAAITDTTVYPDPERFSRADRSRSQVLAHDTIKREARKDALMELYISASDFIVHETELKTTIDSIFAEEYFKKQKDVLNRHGAIENAWGTFGKPPSVANMIESTTGSSTRVMDFDETEHDKSVKRAKRIADDLTGGKMA
;
A
#
# COMPACT_ATOMS: atom_id res chain seq x y z
N MET A 1 34.63 -24.82 -18.21
CA MET A 1 36.07 -24.49 -18.25
C MET A 1 36.35 -23.42 -17.20
N PRO A 2 36.81 -23.75 -15.98
CA PRO A 2 37.03 -22.76 -14.95
C PRO A 2 38.44 -22.18 -15.06
N SER A 3 38.56 -20.94 -15.56
CA SER A 3 39.80 -20.17 -15.51
C SER A 3 39.91 -19.48 -14.14
N ALA A 4 40.66 -20.11 -13.24
CA ALA A 4 41.01 -19.53 -11.95
C ALA A 4 41.99 -18.36 -12.14
N ILE A 5 41.57 -17.15 -11.75
CA ILE A 5 42.43 -15.96 -11.70
C ILE A 5 43.05 -15.88 -10.29
N PRO A 6 44.37 -16.04 -10.12
CA PRO A 6 45.01 -15.87 -8.82
C PRO A 6 45.19 -14.38 -8.50
N GLY A 7 44.68 -13.95 -7.34
CA GLY A 7 44.92 -12.62 -6.81
C GLY A 7 46.37 -12.46 -6.30
N PRO A 8 47.04 -11.32 -6.51
CA PRO A 8 48.42 -11.14 -6.08
C PRO A 8 48.50 -10.71 -4.61
N SER A 9 49.04 -11.59 -3.76
CA SER A 9 49.51 -11.28 -2.42
C SER A 9 51.01 -10.98 -2.45
N PHE A 10 51.37 -9.72 -2.71
CA PHE A 10 52.75 -9.24 -2.54
C PHE A 10 52.84 -8.25 -1.37
N ARG A 11 53.46 -8.69 -0.28
CA ARG A 11 54.16 -7.82 0.66
C ARG A 11 55.65 -8.14 0.55
N LEU A 12 56.39 -7.33 -0.19
CA LEU A 12 57.85 -7.33 -0.17
C LEU A 12 58.33 -6.31 0.87
N PRO A 13 59.23 -6.67 1.81
CA PRO A 13 60.09 -5.68 2.43
C PRO A 13 61.26 -5.37 1.50
N LEU A 14 61.47 -4.08 1.19
CA LEU A 14 62.70 -3.57 0.60
C LEU A 14 63.87 -3.86 1.57
N ARG A 15 64.80 -4.74 1.20
CA ARG A 15 66.13 -4.81 1.83
C ARG A 15 67.16 -4.28 0.85
N LYS A 16 67.84 -3.21 1.25
CA LYS A 16 69.02 -2.65 0.58
C LYS A 16 70.08 -3.75 0.47
N ALA A 17 70.57 -4.00 -0.74
CA ALA A 17 71.75 -4.83 -0.97
C ALA A 17 72.99 -3.96 -0.81
N PHE A 18 73.77 -4.21 0.25
CA PHE A 18 75.17 -3.80 0.30
C PHE A 18 76.00 -5.03 -0.04
N SER A 19 76.78 -4.95 -1.12
CA SER A 19 77.82 -5.91 -1.44
C SER A 19 78.96 -5.74 -0.45
N ASN A 20 79.29 -6.77 0.33
CA ASN A 20 80.56 -6.83 1.05
C ASN A 20 81.13 -8.24 0.98
N PHE A 21 82.42 -8.27 0.70
CA PHE A 21 83.26 -9.42 0.41
C PHE A 21 83.38 -10.38 1.61
N ARG A 22 83.51 -11.67 1.30
CA ARG A 22 83.70 -12.76 2.27
C ARG A 22 85.06 -12.65 2.97
N THR A 23 85.04 -12.57 4.29
CA THR A 23 86.16 -12.95 5.16
C THR A 23 85.64 -13.91 6.24
N PHE A 24 86.30 -15.05 6.38
CA PHE A 24 85.99 -16.10 7.35
C PHE A 24 86.39 -15.66 8.76
N ALA A 25 85.41 -15.28 9.59
CA ALA A 25 85.57 -15.17 11.03
C ALA A 25 84.27 -15.67 11.70
N ALA A 26 84.42 -16.66 12.58
CA ALA A 26 83.32 -17.31 13.29
C ALA A 26 82.75 -16.38 14.37
N SER A 27 81.70 -15.62 14.04
CA SER A 27 80.65 -15.18 14.97
C SER A 27 79.50 -14.59 14.15
N GLN A 28 78.54 -15.43 13.78
CA GLN A 28 77.30 -14.96 13.18
C GLN A 28 76.39 -14.37 14.27
N PRO A 29 75.75 -13.21 14.06
CA PRO A 29 74.77 -12.71 15.00
C PRO A 29 73.52 -13.60 14.94
N ALA A 30 73.27 -14.28 16.05
CA ALA A 30 72.07 -15.01 16.38
C ALA A 30 70.84 -14.09 16.36
N ALA A 31 70.28 -13.83 15.18
CA ALA A 31 69.08 -13.01 15.02
C ALA A 31 68.12 -13.58 13.96
N ALA A 32 67.77 -14.87 14.08
CA ALA A 32 66.49 -15.43 13.66
C ALA A 32 66.44 -16.89 14.17
N SER A 33 65.69 -17.10 15.25
CA SER A 33 65.48 -18.39 15.91
C SER A 33 65.36 -19.55 14.92
N ARG A 34 66.33 -20.47 14.93
CA ARG A 34 66.22 -21.76 14.26
C ARG A 34 65.13 -22.51 15.01
N VAL A 35 63.93 -22.57 14.42
CA VAL A 35 62.79 -23.29 15.01
C VAL A 35 63.29 -24.69 15.39
N PRO A 36 63.23 -25.09 16.67
CA PRO A 36 63.77 -26.37 17.09
C PRO A 36 62.96 -27.50 16.44
N PRO A 37 63.57 -28.68 16.21
CA PRO A 37 62.88 -29.84 15.65
C PRO A 37 61.67 -30.28 16.48
N GLU A 38 61.63 -29.93 17.76
CA GLU A 38 60.53 -30.20 18.69
C GLU A 38 59.31 -29.29 18.47
N SER A 39 59.46 -28.17 17.76
CA SER A 39 58.33 -27.28 17.48
C SER A 39 57.46 -27.88 16.36
N THR A 40 56.15 -27.87 16.53
CA THR A 40 55.18 -28.24 15.48
C THR A 40 55.31 -27.40 14.21
N SER A 41 55.93 -26.22 14.32
CA SER A 41 56.22 -25.34 13.19
C SER A 41 57.56 -25.63 12.48
N TYR A 42 58.29 -26.68 12.89
CA TYR A 42 59.55 -27.10 12.29
C TYR A 42 59.38 -27.48 10.81
N ILE A 43 58.32 -28.22 10.50
CA ILE A 43 57.86 -28.50 9.14
C ILE A 43 56.47 -27.90 8.98
N ARG A 44 56.35 -26.88 8.12
CA ARG A 44 55.06 -26.21 7.87
C ARG A 44 54.30 -26.94 6.77
N LEU A 45 53.39 -27.82 7.18
CA LEU A 45 52.41 -28.40 6.27
C LEU A 45 51.24 -27.43 6.09
N PRO A 46 50.84 -27.11 4.85
CA PRO A 46 49.64 -26.31 4.64
C PRO A 46 48.41 -27.10 5.05
N THR A 47 47.51 -26.47 5.81
CA THR A 47 46.20 -27.05 6.11
C THR A 47 45.31 -26.99 4.87
N PRO A 48 44.52 -28.04 4.59
CA PRO A 48 43.56 -27.99 3.50
C PRO A 48 42.47 -26.94 3.80
N LEU A 49 41.82 -26.44 2.74
CA LEU A 49 40.71 -25.50 2.91
C LEU A 49 39.58 -26.16 3.70
N GLN A 50 39.02 -25.44 4.68
CA GLN A 50 37.89 -25.89 5.53
C GLN A 50 38.18 -27.17 6.36
N SER A 51 39.41 -27.36 6.86
CA SER A 51 39.74 -28.52 7.71
C SER A 51 39.16 -28.46 9.11
N ASP A 52 39.06 -27.25 9.67
CA ASP A 52 38.74 -27.04 11.08
C ASP A 52 37.40 -26.29 11.20
N GLU A 53 36.48 -26.82 12.01
CA GLU A 53 35.16 -26.21 12.28
C GLU A 53 35.11 -25.50 13.64
N ALA A 54 36.27 -25.29 14.27
CA ALA A 54 36.36 -24.70 15.61
C ALA A 54 35.76 -23.28 15.63
N GLN A 55 34.69 -23.09 16.39
CA GLN A 55 34.03 -21.79 16.54
C GLN A 55 34.79 -20.91 17.55
N PRO A 56 35.24 -19.71 17.16
CA PRO A 56 35.87 -18.80 18.10
C PRO A 56 34.86 -18.32 19.15
N PRO A 57 35.25 -18.20 20.44
CA PRO A 57 34.36 -17.70 21.48
C PRO A 57 33.98 -16.24 21.22
N ILE A 58 32.76 -15.86 21.66
CA ILE A 58 32.25 -14.49 21.52
C ILE A 58 33.01 -13.58 22.49
N VAL A 59 33.81 -12.65 21.95
CA VAL A 59 34.52 -11.63 22.73
C VAL A 59 33.54 -10.52 23.16
N ARG A 60 33.48 -10.21 24.45
CA ARG A 60 32.62 -9.15 25.01
C ARG A 60 33.29 -7.77 24.95
N GLY A 61 32.48 -6.71 24.90
CA GLY A 61 32.95 -5.32 24.85
C GLY A 61 33.15 -4.77 23.44
N HIS A 62 33.48 -3.49 23.33
CA HIS A 62 33.78 -2.81 22.06
C HIS A 62 34.90 -1.79 22.24
N LEU A 63 35.69 -1.59 21.18
CA LEU A 63 36.69 -0.51 21.13
C LEU A 63 36.04 0.76 20.54
N PRO A 64 36.48 1.96 20.95
CA PRO A 64 35.98 3.20 20.38
C PRO A 64 36.31 3.29 18.90
N VAL A 65 35.31 3.61 18.08
CA VAL A 65 35.47 3.74 16.63
C VAL A 65 36.26 5.02 16.31
N PRO A 66 37.40 4.96 15.62
CA PRO A 66 38.15 6.16 15.24
C PRO A 66 37.33 7.06 14.31
N ARG A 67 37.42 8.38 14.53
CA ARG A 67 36.70 9.35 13.69
C ARG A 67 37.16 9.33 12.23
N GLU A 68 36.25 9.67 11.32
CA GLU A 68 36.58 9.87 9.91
C GLU A 68 37.26 11.25 9.71
N ILE A 69 38.49 11.25 9.20
CA ILE A 69 39.29 12.48 8.99
C ILE A 69 39.05 13.08 7.60
N PHE A 70 38.73 12.23 6.63
CA PHE A 70 38.43 12.61 5.25
C PHE A 70 37.00 12.21 4.99
N PRO A 71 36.00 13.10 5.01
CA PRO A 71 34.67 12.76 4.53
C PRO A 71 34.70 12.52 3.02
N ARG A 72 33.64 11.94 2.45
CA ARG A 72 33.56 11.69 1.00
C ARG A 72 33.45 12.98 0.19
N SER A 73 32.76 13.99 0.71
CA SER A 73 32.55 15.29 0.04
C SER A 73 33.84 16.10 -0.12
N GLU A 74 34.75 16.05 0.86
CA GLU A 74 36.00 16.82 0.82
C GLU A 74 37.10 16.17 -0.04
N GLY A 75 36.98 14.89 -0.37
CA GLY A 75 37.97 14.17 -1.17
C GLY A 75 39.39 14.24 -0.58
N ASP A 76 40.35 14.64 -1.42
CA ASP A 76 41.79 14.70 -1.14
C ASP A 76 42.27 16.11 -0.74
N ARG A 77 41.36 17.06 -0.50
CA ARG A 77 41.68 18.47 -0.19
C ARG A 77 42.77 18.65 0.88
N LYS A 78 42.74 17.83 1.94
CA LYS A 78 43.67 17.91 3.08
C LYS A 78 45.08 17.36 2.78
N VAL A 79 45.24 16.62 1.68
CA VAL A 79 46.51 16.04 1.20
C VAL A 79 47.21 16.98 0.22
N GLN A 80 46.49 18.00 -0.27
CA GLN A 80 47.04 18.92 -1.25
C GLN A 80 48.10 19.86 -0.65
N PRO A 81 49.18 20.19 -1.39
CA PRO A 81 50.23 21.11 -0.92
C PRO A 81 49.72 22.46 -0.43
N ALA A 82 48.66 22.97 -1.08
CA ALA A 82 48.01 24.22 -0.71
C ALA A 82 47.43 24.19 0.71
N TYR A 83 46.89 23.04 1.14
CA TYR A 83 46.35 22.87 2.48
C TYR A 83 47.46 22.96 3.54
N PHE A 84 48.61 22.31 3.31
CA PHE A 84 49.75 22.36 4.23
C PHE A 84 50.31 23.79 4.36
N ARG A 85 50.47 24.51 3.25
CA ARG A 85 50.92 25.90 3.24
C ARG A 85 49.98 26.82 4.02
N LYS A 86 48.67 26.61 3.91
CA LYS A 86 47.65 27.40 4.59
C LYS A 86 47.53 27.07 6.08
N THR A 87 47.62 25.78 6.44
CA THR A 87 47.38 25.32 7.82
C THR A 87 48.59 25.49 8.73
N ALA A 88 49.81 25.30 8.21
CA ALA A 88 51.04 25.43 8.97
C ALA A 88 52.09 26.24 8.19
N PRO A 89 51.88 27.56 8.00
CA PRO A 89 52.83 28.40 7.30
C PRO A 89 54.18 28.46 8.02
N ARG A 90 55.25 28.64 7.25
CA ARG A 90 56.59 28.93 7.79
C ARG A 90 56.72 30.43 8.04
N SER A 91 57.51 30.82 9.04
CA SER A 91 57.76 32.24 9.29
C SER A 91 58.50 32.85 8.09
N PRO A 92 58.07 34.03 7.61
CA PRO A 92 58.75 34.68 6.48
C PRO A 92 60.15 35.21 6.86
N LYS A 93 60.40 35.41 8.16
CA LYS A 93 61.69 35.85 8.71
C LYS A 93 62.47 34.62 9.19
N SER A 94 63.35 34.10 8.35
CA SER A 94 64.43 33.20 8.76
C SER A 94 65.52 34.08 9.37
N ARG A 95 65.38 34.44 10.65
CA ARG A 95 66.50 35.00 11.41
C ARG A 95 67.16 33.83 12.11
N GLU A 96 68.49 33.81 12.13
CA GLU A 96 69.23 32.87 12.97
C GLU A 96 68.80 33.12 14.42
N ASP A 97 68.08 32.16 14.99
CA ASP A 97 67.50 32.29 16.32
C ASP A 97 68.64 32.26 17.34
N THR A 98 68.99 33.42 17.90
CA THR A 98 70.06 33.54 18.91
C THR A 98 69.68 32.94 20.27
N SER A 99 68.38 32.77 20.54
CA SER A 99 67.86 32.24 21.79
C SER A 99 67.51 30.75 21.68
N GLU A 100 68.01 29.93 22.61
CA GLU A 100 67.76 28.48 22.66
C GLU A 100 66.27 28.12 22.66
N ALA A 101 65.46 28.89 23.40
CA ALA A 101 64.02 28.71 23.45
C ALA A 101 63.34 28.90 22.08
N ARG A 102 63.88 29.79 21.22
CA ARG A 102 63.39 29.98 19.85
C ARG A 102 63.81 28.83 18.94
N LYS A 103 65.07 28.37 19.04
CA LYS A 103 65.55 27.17 18.33
C LYS A 103 64.70 25.94 18.65
N TRP A 104 64.37 25.73 19.92
CA TRP A 104 63.48 24.62 20.34
C TRP A 104 62.08 24.74 19.72
N LYS A 105 61.49 25.94 19.73
CA LYS A 105 60.18 26.20 19.12
C LYS A 105 60.20 25.97 17.60
N ALA A 106 61.27 26.38 16.92
CA ALA A 106 61.46 26.13 15.49
C ALA A 106 61.53 24.63 15.19
N MET A 107 62.37 23.88 15.92
CA MET A 107 62.45 22.41 15.79
C MET A 107 61.11 21.73 16.06
N MET A 108 60.36 22.16 17.08
CA MET A 108 59.04 21.61 17.39
C MET A 108 58.02 21.94 16.30
N ALA A 109 58.07 23.13 15.73
CA ALA A 109 57.20 23.51 14.61
C ALA A 109 57.51 22.66 13.36
N ASP A 110 58.79 22.39 13.07
CA ASP A 110 59.18 21.52 11.96
C ASP A 110 58.74 20.08 12.16
N LYS A 111 58.94 19.51 13.37
CA LYS A 111 58.43 18.17 13.71
C LYS A 111 56.91 18.07 13.58
N ARG A 112 56.15 19.09 14.01
CA ARG A 112 54.69 19.12 13.85
C ARG A 112 54.28 19.20 12.39
N ARG A 113 54.98 20.00 11.58
CA ARG A 113 54.74 20.11 10.13
C ARG A 113 54.99 18.79 9.41
N SER A 114 56.14 18.15 9.66
CA SER A 114 56.45 16.84 9.06
C SER A 114 55.44 15.78 9.48
N ASN A 115 55.10 15.69 10.77
CA ASN A 115 54.13 14.72 11.28
C ASN A 115 52.72 14.94 10.71
N LEU A 116 52.29 16.20 10.53
CA LEU A 116 51.01 16.53 9.91
C LEU A 116 50.97 16.09 8.44
N GLN A 117 52.04 16.39 7.70
CA GLN A 117 52.16 16.03 6.29
C GLN A 117 52.19 14.51 6.11
N ASP A 118 53.08 13.82 6.81
CA ASP A 118 53.24 12.38 6.73
C ASP A 118 51.99 11.65 7.23
N GLY A 119 51.40 12.14 8.33
CA GLY A 119 50.18 11.59 8.91
C GLY A 119 48.98 11.67 7.97
N LEU A 120 48.73 12.84 7.36
CA LEU A 120 47.61 13.00 6.42
C LEU A 120 47.84 12.19 5.13
N ASN A 121 49.06 12.17 4.61
CA ASN A 121 49.41 11.36 3.45
C ASN A 121 49.22 9.85 3.71
N ALA A 122 49.71 9.35 4.83
CA ALA A 122 49.60 7.94 5.20
C ALA A 122 48.14 7.52 5.45
N LEU A 123 47.36 8.35 6.15
CA LEU A 123 45.95 8.07 6.42
C LEU A 123 45.11 8.08 5.14
N TRP A 124 45.40 9.01 4.22
CA TRP A 124 44.75 9.04 2.90
C TRP A 124 45.09 7.80 2.07
N ALA A 125 46.37 7.42 2.01
CA ALA A 125 46.79 6.20 1.32
C ALA A 125 46.12 4.95 1.89
N ARG A 126 45.97 4.87 3.22
CA ARG A 126 45.22 3.81 3.91
C ARG A 126 43.75 3.81 3.49
N ARG A 127 43.08 4.97 3.50
CA ARG A 127 41.68 5.10 3.07
C ARG A 127 41.49 4.64 1.63
N ARG A 128 42.29 5.18 0.70
CA ARG A 128 42.21 4.84 -0.74
C ARG A 128 42.40 3.34 -0.98
N ARG A 129 43.30 2.69 -0.25
CA ARG A 129 43.50 1.23 -0.33
C ARG A 129 42.26 0.47 0.17
N SER A 130 41.73 0.85 1.33
CA SER A 130 40.52 0.23 1.88
C SER A 130 39.31 0.41 0.96
N ASP A 131 39.10 1.61 0.44
CA ASP A 131 37.99 1.92 -0.48
C ASP A 131 38.14 1.14 -1.79
N LYS A 132 39.34 1.06 -2.36
CA LYS A 132 39.60 0.25 -3.56
C LYS A 132 39.26 -1.23 -3.33
N MET A 133 39.71 -1.81 -2.22
CA MET A 133 39.41 -3.22 -1.90
C MET A 133 37.92 -3.45 -1.65
N ARG A 134 37.25 -2.53 -0.95
CA ARG A 134 35.81 -2.59 -0.72
C ARG A 134 35.04 -2.51 -2.02
N ASN A 135 35.35 -1.53 -2.87
CA ASN A 135 34.66 -1.32 -4.15
C ASN A 135 34.86 -2.51 -5.09
N ALA A 136 36.08 -3.06 -5.18
CA ALA A 136 36.33 -4.26 -5.97
C ALA A 136 35.49 -5.46 -5.48
N ARG A 137 35.40 -5.67 -4.16
CA ARG A 137 34.57 -6.73 -3.59
C ARG A 137 33.08 -6.52 -3.88
N VAL A 138 32.57 -5.31 -3.66
CA VAL A 138 31.16 -4.99 -3.89
C VAL A 138 30.82 -5.16 -5.36
N HIS A 139 31.67 -4.66 -6.26
CA HIS A 139 31.48 -4.80 -7.70
C HIS A 139 31.49 -6.26 -8.14
N GLY A 140 32.47 -7.05 -7.69
CA GLY A 140 32.52 -8.48 -8.02
C GLY A 140 31.27 -9.25 -7.56
N LYS A 141 30.78 -8.97 -6.34
CA LYS A 141 29.52 -9.55 -5.85
C LYS A 141 28.33 -9.10 -6.69
N PHE A 142 28.26 -7.82 -7.03
CA PHE A 142 27.17 -7.28 -7.85
C PHE A 142 27.11 -7.98 -9.21
N LEU A 143 28.25 -8.12 -9.88
CA LEU A 143 28.33 -8.84 -11.17
C LEU A 143 27.89 -10.29 -11.01
N GLN A 144 28.42 -11.00 -10.02
CA GLN A 144 28.04 -12.39 -9.75
C GLN A 144 26.53 -12.56 -9.50
N HIS A 145 25.93 -11.69 -8.68
CA HIS A 145 24.50 -11.75 -8.40
C HIS A 145 23.66 -11.43 -9.64
N ASN A 146 24.09 -10.47 -10.45
CA ASN A 146 23.39 -10.12 -11.69
C ASN A 146 23.48 -11.26 -12.72
N GLU A 147 24.66 -11.87 -12.86
CA GLU A 147 24.87 -13.05 -13.71
C GLU A 147 24.01 -14.23 -13.27
N LEU A 148 23.95 -14.53 -11.97
CA LEU A 148 23.10 -15.59 -11.43
C LEU A 148 21.61 -15.29 -11.56
N GLY A 149 21.21 -14.02 -11.42
CA GLY A 149 19.81 -13.60 -11.58
C GLY A 149 19.34 -13.61 -13.04
N ALA A 150 20.24 -13.33 -13.98
CA ALA A 150 19.97 -13.40 -15.41
C ALA A 150 20.21 -14.79 -16.03
N ALA A 151 20.74 -15.74 -15.25
CA ALA A 151 21.01 -17.09 -15.72
C ALA A 151 19.70 -17.79 -16.12
N PRO A 152 19.66 -18.46 -17.28
CA PRO A 152 18.49 -19.21 -17.67
C PRO A 152 18.24 -20.39 -16.72
N GLU A 153 17.00 -20.85 -16.68
CA GLU A 153 16.64 -22.09 -16.00
C GLU A 153 17.48 -23.26 -16.51
N LYS A 154 17.73 -24.22 -15.62
CA LYS A 154 18.43 -25.45 -15.97
C LYS A 154 17.60 -26.28 -16.94
N GLU A 155 18.24 -26.85 -17.96
CA GLU A 155 17.54 -27.60 -19.01
C GLU A 155 16.75 -28.80 -18.49
N SER A 156 17.27 -29.52 -17.48
CA SER A 156 16.55 -30.62 -16.84
C SER A 156 15.21 -30.17 -16.24
N ASP A 157 15.19 -28.98 -15.67
CA ASP A 157 14.03 -28.45 -14.95
C ASP A 157 13.03 -27.93 -15.97
N ARG A 158 13.51 -27.30 -17.05
CA ARG A 158 12.69 -26.90 -18.19
C ARG A 158 11.94 -28.07 -18.83
N LEU A 159 12.59 -29.24 -18.96
CA LEU A 159 12.03 -30.42 -19.62
C LEU A 159 11.15 -31.28 -18.70
N THR A 160 11.42 -31.29 -17.39
CA THR A 160 10.62 -32.05 -16.41
C THR A 160 9.42 -31.27 -15.86
N ARG A 161 9.44 -29.94 -16.02
CA ARG A 161 8.33 -29.04 -15.69
C ARG A 161 7.03 -29.44 -16.42
N PRO A 162 5.87 -29.46 -15.73
CA PRO A 162 4.59 -29.61 -16.40
C PRO A 162 4.28 -28.39 -17.28
N THR A 163 3.51 -28.60 -18.35
CA THR A 163 3.13 -27.53 -19.27
C THR A 163 2.04 -26.64 -18.65
N ILE A 164 2.23 -25.32 -18.74
CA ILE A 164 1.21 -24.31 -18.40
C ILE A 164 0.88 -23.58 -19.70
N LEU A 165 -0.41 -23.45 -20.01
CA LEU A 165 -0.84 -22.75 -21.22
C LEU A 165 -0.53 -21.25 -21.10
N ALA A 166 0.02 -20.66 -22.17
CA ALA A 166 0.39 -19.24 -22.21
C ALA A 166 -0.81 -18.32 -21.91
N ALA A 167 -2.02 -18.73 -22.31
CA ALA A 167 -3.26 -18.01 -22.02
C ALA A 167 -3.59 -17.90 -20.52
N ILE A 168 -3.10 -18.83 -19.69
CA ILE A 168 -3.28 -18.78 -18.23
C ILE A 168 -2.19 -17.92 -17.58
N THR A 169 -0.97 -17.92 -18.16
CA THR A 169 0.14 -17.11 -17.65
C THR A 169 0.00 -15.63 -18.00
N ASP A 170 -0.73 -15.32 -19.07
CA ASP A 170 -1.03 -13.93 -19.43
C ASP A 170 -2.05 -13.37 -18.43
N THR A 171 -1.55 -12.64 -17.44
CA THR A 171 -2.36 -11.96 -16.43
C THR A 171 -2.77 -10.57 -16.87
N THR A 172 -2.41 -10.15 -18.08
CA THR A 172 -2.75 -8.83 -18.57
C THR A 172 -4.24 -8.75 -18.90
N VAL A 173 -4.90 -7.71 -18.39
CA VAL A 173 -6.33 -7.48 -18.64
C VAL A 173 -6.45 -6.46 -19.77
N TYR A 174 -6.84 -6.94 -20.94
CA TYR A 174 -7.06 -6.07 -22.10
C TYR A 174 -8.42 -5.36 -22.00
N PRO A 175 -8.52 -4.11 -22.46
CA PRO A 175 -9.80 -3.42 -22.53
C PRO A 175 -10.73 -4.12 -23.52
N ASP A 176 -12.00 -4.27 -23.14
CA ASP A 176 -13.05 -4.82 -24.00
C ASP A 176 -13.19 -3.98 -25.28
N PRO A 177 -13.04 -4.57 -26.49
CA PRO A 177 -13.21 -3.85 -27.75
C PRO A 177 -14.63 -3.30 -27.92
N GLU A 178 -15.64 -3.96 -27.34
CA GLU A 178 -17.05 -3.55 -27.42
C GLU A 178 -17.51 -2.67 -26.25
N ARG A 179 -16.56 -2.13 -25.48
CA ARG A 179 -16.84 -1.25 -24.33
C ARG A 179 -17.85 -0.15 -24.63
N PHE A 180 -17.68 0.54 -25.76
CA PHE A 180 -18.50 1.70 -26.11
C PHE A 180 -19.91 1.31 -26.53
N SER A 181 -20.04 0.27 -27.36
CA SER A 181 -21.36 -0.23 -27.77
C SER A 181 -22.15 -0.78 -26.58
N ARG A 182 -21.48 -1.45 -25.64
CA ARG A 182 -22.09 -1.93 -24.39
C ARG A 182 -22.55 -0.77 -23.49
N ALA A 183 -21.76 0.29 -23.39
CA ALA A 183 -22.12 1.48 -22.63
C ALA A 183 -23.36 2.17 -23.21
N ASP A 184 -23.45 2.30 -24.54
CA ASP A 184 -24.61 2.90 -25.21
C ASP A 184 -25.89 2.08 -25.00
N ARG A 185 -25.79 0.74 -25.11
CA ARG A 185 -26.91 -0.17 -24.79
C ARG A 185 -27.34 -0.05 -23.33
N SER A 186 -26.38 0.05 -22.41
CA SER A 186 -26.71 0.23 -20.99
C SER A 186 -27.39 1.57 -20.74
N ARG A 187 -26.95 2.64 -21.40
CA ARG A 187 -27.55 3.98 -21.29
C ARG A 187 -29.01 3.98 -21.76
N SER A 188 -29.31 3.34 -22.89
CA SER A 188 -30.70 3.29 -23.39
C SER A 188 -31.62 2.51 -22.44
N GLN A 189 -31.14 1.41 -21.86
CA GLN A 189 -31.90 0.66 -20.85
C GLN A 189 -32.17 1.47 -19.59
N VAL A 190 -31.17 2.20 -19.09
CA VAL A 190 -31.33 3.09 -17.92
C VAL A 190 -32.35 4.18 -18.22
N LEU A 191 -32.28 4.81 -19.39
CA LEU A 191 -33.25 5.83 -19.79
C LEU A 191 -34.68 5.29 -19.87
N ALA A 192 -34.87 4.08 -20.41
CA ALA A 192 -36.18 3.42 -20.45
C ALA A 192 -36.71 3.10 -19.04
N HIS A 193 -35.85 2.68 -18.12
CA HIS A 193 -36.27 2.46 -16.73
C HIS A 193 -36.65 3.78 -16.04
N ASP A 194 -35.96 4.87 -16.35
CA ASP A 194 -36.29 6.18 -15.81
C ASP A 194 -37.59 6.74 -16.39
N THR A 195 -37.94 6.45 -17.65
CA THR A 195 -39.26 6.82 -18.19
C THR A 195 -40.37 6.08 -17.48
N ILE A 196 -40.24 4.77 -17.26
CA ILE A 196 -41.21 3.97 -16.49
C ILE A 196 -41.43 4.56 -15.09
N LYS A 197 -40.34 4.93 -14.39
CA LYS A 197 -40.45 5.57 -13.06
C LYS A 197 -41.11 6.94 -13.12
N ARG A 198 -40.92 7.72 -14.19
CA ARG A 198 -41.58 9.02 -14.37
C ARG A 198 -43.07 8.85 -14.65
N GLU A 199 -43.43 7.87 -15.47
CA GLU A 199 -44.82 7.51 -15.77
C GLU A 199 -45.55 7.09 -14.50
N ALA A 200 -45.00 6.14 -13.74
CA ALA A 200 -45.59 5.73 -12.46
C ALA A 200 -45.79 6.89 -11.46
N ARG A 201 -44.85 7.85 -11.42
CA ARG A 201 -45.01 9.07 -10.59
C ARG A 201 -46.11 9.98 -11.11
N LYS A 202 -46.26 10.10 -12.42
CA LYS A 202 -47.33 10.89 -13.04
C LYS A 202 -48.70 10.27 -12.74
N ASP A 203 -48.81 8.95 -12.80
CA ASP A 203 -50.05 8.23 -12.51
C ASP A 203 -50.46 8.42 -11.04
N ALA A 204 -49.51 8.32 -10.11
CA ALA A 204 -49.76 8.61 -8.69
C ALA A 204 -50.20 10.06 -8.44
N LEU A 205 -49.62 11.03 -9.15
CA LEU A 205 -50.06 12.44 -9.07
C LEU A 205 -51.47 12.64 -9.64
N MET A 206 -51.83 11.92 -10.70
CA MET A 206 -53.17 11.97 -11.28
C MET A 206 -54.21 11.40 -10.32
N GLU A 207 -53.89 10.29 -9.64
CA GLU A 207 -54.74 9.73 -8.60
C GLU A 207 -54.96 10.72 -7.46
N LEU A 208 -53.89 11.38 -7.00
CA LEU A 208 -53.99 12.43 -6.00
C LEU A 208 -54.90 13.58 -6.46
N TYR A 209 -54.73 14.04 -7.71
CA TYR A 209 -55.53 15.13 -8.27
C TYR A 209 -57.03 14.82 -8.29
N ILE A 210 -57.41 13.58 -8.62
CA ILE A 210 -58.81 13.16 -8.63
C ILE A 210 -59.34 13.02 -7.21
N SER A 211 -58.56 12.46 -6.29
CA SER A 211 -58.94 12.39 -4.87
C SER A 211 -59.04 13.75 -4.19
N ALA A 212 -58.40 14.78 -4.76
CA ALA A 212 -58.37 16.12 -4.17
C ALA A 212 -59.75 16.82 -4.16
N SER A 213 -60.74 16.32 -4.91
CA SER A 213 -62.13 16.81 -4.80
C SER A 213 -62.72 16.60 -3.41
N ASP A 214 -62.26 15.58 -2.70
CA ASP A 214 -62.77 15.21 -1.38
C ASP A 214 -61.98 15.89 -0.26
N PHE A 215 -60.90 16.62 -0.60
CA PHE A 215 -60.09 17.31 0.38
C PHE A 215 -60.74 18.64 0.77
N ILE A 216 -60.87 18.86 2.07
CA ILE A 216 -61.33 20.13 2.62
C ILE A 216 -60.14 21.09 2.63
N VAL A 217 -60.15 22.09 1.75
CA VAL A 217 -59.05 23.07 1.64
C VAL A 217 -59.43 24.39 2.32
N HIS A 218 -60.72 24.77 2.26
CA HIS A 218 -61.20 26.04 2.79
C HIS A 218 -62.00 25.88 4.08
N GLU A 219 -61.91 26.87 4.97
CA GLU A 219 -62.66 26.88 6.24
C GLU A 219 -64.18 26.87 6.03
N THR A 220 -64.67 27.38 4.90
CA THR A 220 -66.08 27.36 4.52
C THR A 220 -66.55 25.94 4.24
N GLU A 221 -65.78 25.17 3.48
CA GLU A 221 -66.03 23.75 3.19
C GLU A 221 -66.00 22.95 4.49
N LEU A 222 -65.05 23.24 5.38
CA LEU A 222 -64.96 22.61 6.70
C LEU A 222 -66.23 22.81 7.53
N LYS A 223 -66.75 24.05 7.60
CA LYS A 223 -67.99 24.33 8.33
C LYS A 223 -69.18 23.57 7.73
N THR A 224 -69.33 23.59 6.41
CA THR A 224 -70.43 22.87 5.73
C THR A 224 -70.34 21.35 5.90
N THR A 225 -69.13 20.79 5.90
CA THR A 225 -68.93 19.35 6.14
C THR A 225 -69.15 18.99 7.60
N ILE A 226 -68.76 19.84 8.55
CA ILE A 226 -69.07 19.66 9.98
C ILE A 226 -70.59 19.70 10.20
N ASP A 227 -71.27 20.72 9.69
CA ASP A 227 -72.72 20.88 9.89
C ASP A 227 -73.52 19.72 9.27
N SER A 228 -73.03 19.15 8.16
CA SER A 228 -73.67 17.99 7.54
C SER A 228 -73.38 16.67 8.26
N ILE A 229 -72.14 16.41 8.70
CA ILE A 229 -71.74 15.16 9.35
C ILE A 229 -72.15 15.12 10.83
N PHE A 230 -72.08 16.24 11.54
CA PHE A 230 -72.37 16.33 12.98
C PHE A 230 -73.80 16.77 13.30
N ALA A 231 -74.71 16.78 12.33
CA ALA A 231 -76.12 17.00 12.60
C ALA A 231 -76.71 15.88 13.50
N GLU A 232 -77.56 16.23 14.47
CA GLU A 232 -78.21 15.26 15.38
C GLU A 232 -79.04 14.20 14.63
N GLU A 233 -79.49 14.52 13.41
CA GLU A 233 -80.24 13.62 12.54
C GLU A 233 -79.37 12.87 11.52
N TYR A 234 -78.05 13.07 11.47
CA TYR A 234 -77.17 12.50 10.43
C TYR A 234 -77.30 10.98 10.34
N PHE A 235 -77.12 10.28 11.47
CA PHE A 235 -77.28 8.82 11.52
C PHE A 235 -78.72 8.36 11.27
N LYS A 236 -79.71 9.21 11.61
CA LYS A 236 -81.14 8.93 11.36
C LYS A 236 -81.53 9.10 9.89
N LYS A 237 -80.87 9.99 9.14
CA LYS A 237 -81.05 10.13 7.69
C LYS A 237 -80.31 9.02 6.93
N GLN A 238 -79.09 8.70 7.38
CA GLN A 238 -78.28 7.65 6.75
C GLN A 238 -78.90 6.25 6.89
N LYS A 239 -79.59 5.95 8.01
CA LYS A 239 -80.31 4.68 8.19
C LYS A 239 -81.48 4.52 7.20
N ASP A 240 -82.18 5.62 6.91
CA ASP A 240 -83.37 5.61 6.05
C ASP A 240 -82.96 5.41 4.59
N VAL A 241 -81.82 6.00 4.18
CA VAL A 241 -81.21 5.77 2.87
C VAL A 241 -80.73 4.32 2.71
N LEU A 242 -80.21 3.72 3.78
CA LEU A 242 -79.70 2.34 3.79
C LEU A 242 -80.77 1.29 4.14
N ASN A 243 -82.05 1.67 4.24
CA ASN A 243 -83.19 0.80 4.59
C ASN A 243 -82.96 -0.09 5.83
N ARG A 244 -82.42 0.48 6.93
CA ARG A 244 -82.11 -0.26 8.17
C ARG A 244 -83.13 0.00 9.27
N HIS A 245 -83.67 -1.07 9.86
CA HIS A 245 -84.64 -0.99 10.95
C HIS A 245 -83.98 -1.15 12.32
N GLY A 246 -83.99 -0.07 13.12
CA GLY A 246 -83.50 0.00 14.51
C GLY A 246 -83.17 1.43 14.97
N ALA A 247 -83.38 1.75 16.25
CA ALA A 247 -83.01 3.06 16.82
C ALA A 247 -81.52 3.05 17.17
N ILE A 248 -80.69 3.61 16.29
CA ILE A 248 -79.24 3.60 16.49
C ILE A 248 -78.62 4.96 16.18
N GLU A 249 -78.11 5.62 17.21
CA GLU A 249 -77.52 6.98 17.17
C GLU A 249 -75.99 6.94 17.05
N ASN A 250 -75.41 5.83 16.58
CA ASN A 250 -73.95 5.66 16.50
C ASN A 250 -73.48 5.12 15.13
N ALA A 251 -72.19 5.32 14.85
CA ALA A 251 -71.52 4.83 13.65
C ALA A 251 -71.57 3.29 13.52
N TRP A 252 -71.66 2.58 14.65
CA TRP A 252 -71.62 1.12 14.68
C TRP A 252 -72.96 0.50 14.26
N GLY A 253 -74.08 1.16 14.50
CA GLY A 253 -75.38 0.72 14.00
C GLY A 253 -75.66 1.13 12.57
N THR A 254 -75.11 2.27 12.13
CA THR A 254 -75.24 2.71 10.73
C THR A 254 -74.27 1.97 9.81
N PHE A 255 -72.99 1.86 10.15
CA PHE A 255 -71.95 1.24 9.32
C PHE A 255 -71.61 -0.22 9.68
N GLY A 256 -72.07 -0.70 10.84
CA GLY A 256 -71.74 -2.03 11.36
C GLY A 256 -70.41 -2.08 12.11
N LYS A 257 -70.07 -3.27 12.64
CA LYS A 257 -68.75 -3.51 13.23
C LYS A 257 -67.63 -3.22 12.21
N PRO A 258 -66.49 -2.62 12.63
CA PRO A 258 -65.35 -2.45 11.73
C PRO A 258 -64.91 -3.81 11.16
N PRO A 259 -64.36 -3.84 9.93
CA PRO A 259 -63.97 -5.08 9.29
C PRO A 259 -62.89 -5.80 10.12
N SER A 260 -63.22 -7.01 10.59
CA SER A 260 -62.26 -7.93 11.19
C SER A 260 -61.59 -8.77 10.10
N VAL A 261 -60.44 -9.40 10.40
CA VAL A 261 -59.75 -10.33 9.50
C VAL A 261 -60.69 -11.44 9.01
N ALA A 262 -61.57 -11.95 9.89
CA ALA A 262 -62.59 -12.93 9.51
C ALA A 262 -63.53 -12.40 8.42
N ASN A 263 -63.99 -11.15 8.54
CA ASN A 263 -64.87 -10.52 7.54
C ASN A 263 -64.15 -10.26 6.21
N MET A 264 -62.85 -9.89 6.25
CA MET A 264 -62.06 -9.73 5.02
C MET A 264 -61.95 -11.05 4.26
N ILE A 265 -61.71 -12.16 4.98
CA ILE A 265 -61.64 -13.50 4.39
C ILE A 265 -63.01 -13.89 3.81
N GLU A 266 -64.09 -13.71 4.56
CA GLU A 266 -65.47 -13.98 4.09
C GLU A 266 -65.84 -13.19 2.81
N SER A 267 -65.37 -11.94 2.70
CA SER A 267 -65.57 -11.11 1.51
C SER A 267 -64.79 -11.60 0.29
N THR A 268 -63.65 -12.28 0.50
CA THR A 268 -62.84 -12.88 -0.57
C THR A 268 -63.34 -14.25 -1.00
N THR A 269 -63.97 -15.01 -0.09
CA THR A 269 -64.50 -16.36 -0.35
C THR A 269 -65.95 -16.35 -0.85
N GLY A 270 -66.58 -15.18 -0.99
CA GLY A 270 -67.96 -15.03 -1.48
C GLY A 270 -69.03 -15.51 -0.49
N SER A 271 -68.65 -15.76 0.77
CA SER A 271 -69.52 -16.31 1.83
C SER A 271 -69.90 -15.26 2.89
N SER A 272 -69.70 -13.97 2.61
CA SER A 272 -70.03 -12.90 3.55
C SER A 272 -71.53 -12.87 3.86
N THR A 273 -71.86 -13.01 5.14
CA THR A 273 -73.23 -12.85 5.65
C THR A 273 -73.53 -11.40 6.05
N ARG A 274 -72.65 -10.46 5.70
CA ARG A 274 -72.78 -9.04 6.06
C ARG A 274 -73.86 -8.37 5.22
N VAL A 275 -74.81 -7.73 5.89
CA VAL A 275 -75.90 -6.96 5.26
C VAL A 275 -75.38 -5.79 4.40
N MET A 276 -74.19 -5.23 4.69
CA MET A 276 -73.55 -4.22 3.81
C MET A 276 -73.04 -4.81 2.48
N ASP A 277 -72.59 -6.06 2.49
CA ASP A 277 -72.10 -6.75 1.29
C ASP A 277 -73.27 -7.37 0.50
N PHE A 278 -74.49 -7.27 1.02
CA PHE A 278 -75.72 -7.70 0.34
C PHE A 278 -76.13 -6.72 -0.76
N ASP A 279 -75.81 -5.43 -0.60
CA ASP A 279 -76.12 -4.38 -1.59
C ASP A 279 -74.99 -4.21 -2.64
N GLU A 280 -73.73 -4.54 -2.32
CA GLU A 280 -72.66 -4.60 -3.31
C GLU A 280 -72.65 -5.98 -3.98
N THR A 281 -73.29 -6.07 -5.15
CA THR A 281 -73.27 -7.32 -5.93
C THR A 281 -71.83 -7.66 -6.36
N GLU A 282 -71.50 -8.94 -6.52
CA GLU A 282 -70.21 -9.36 -7.12
C GLU A 282 -69.98 -8.69 -8.49
N HIS A 283 -71.06 -8.33 -9.18
CA HIS A 283 -71.04 -7.52 -10.39
C HIS A 283 -70.43 -6.13 -10.15
N ASP A 284 -70.87 -5.38 -9.13
CA ASP A 284 -70.34 -4.04 -8.83
C ASP A 284 -68.86 -4.07 -8.46
N LYS A 285 -68.43 -5.08 -7.69
CA LYS A 285 -67.00 -5.28 -7.40
C LYS A 285 -66.21 -5.58 -8.66
N SER A 286 -66.76 -6.42 -9.55
CA SER A 286 -66.13 -6.74 -10.82
C SER A 286 -66.00 -5.51 -11.73
N VAL A 287 -67.02 -4.64 -11.76
CA VAL A 287 -67.00 -3.38 -12.52
C VAL A 287 -65.93 -2.43 -11.96
N LYS A 288 -65.85 -2.28 -10.62
CA LYS A 288 -64.80 -1.47 -9.98
C LYS A 288 -63.39 -2.01 -10.28
N ARG A 289 -63.20 -3.33 -10.31
CA ARG A 289 -61.91 -3.96 -10.68
C ARG A 289 -61.59 -3.79 -12.16
N ALA A 290 -62.56 -4.00 -13.04
CA ALA A 290 -62.40 -3.82 -14.47
C ALA A 290 -62.06 -2.36 -14.80
N LYS A 291 -62.71 -1.40 -14.11
CA LYS A 291 -62.38 0.02 -14.20
C LYS A 291 -60.93 0.29 -13.78
N ARG A 292 -60.48 -0.22 -12.62
CA ARG A 292 -59.09 -0.07 -12.17
C ARG A 292 -58.08 -0.67 -13.14
N ILE A 293 -58.35 -1.86 -13.68
CA ILE A 293 -57.48 -2.50 -14.67
C ILE A 293 -57.42 -1.66 -15.95
N ALA A 294 -58.56 -1.12 -16.40
CA ALA A 294 -58.60 -0.24 -17.56
C ALA A 294 -57.82 1.05 -17.30
N ASP A 295 -57.98 1.66 -16.12
CA ASP A 295 -57.27 2.88 -15.73
C ASP A 295 -55.74 2.66 -15.69
N ASP A 296 -55.29 1.57 -15.06
CA ASP A 296 -53.87 1.23 -14.94
C ASP A 296 -53.24 0.90 -16.31
N LEU A 297 -54.00 0.29 -17.23
CA LEU A 297 -53.53 -0.05 -18.57
C LEU A 297 -53.51 1.16 -19.51
N THR A 298 -54.46 2.08 -19.36
CA THR A 298 -54.61 3.26 -20.23
C THR A 298 -53.84 4.48 -19.72
N GLY A 299 -53.33 4.47 -18.49
CA GLY A 299 -52.57 5.57 -17.88
C GLY A 299 -53.42 6.81 -17.61
N GLY A 300 -54.75 6.65 -17.56
CA GLY A 300 -55.72 7.71 -17.34
C GLY A 300 -56.88 7.19 -16.50
N LYS A 301 -57.35 7.99 -15.54
CA LYS A 301 -58.49 7.63 -14.70
C LYS A 301 -59.77 8.00 -15.43
N MET A 302 -60.57 6.99 -15.75
CA MET A 302 -61.88 7.19 -16.39
C MET A 302 -62.85 7.73 -15.34
N ALA A 303 -63.47 8.88 -15.58
CA ALA A 303 -64.52 9.42 -14.69
C ALA A 303 -65.77 8.52 -14.74
#